data_AF-A0A8D0H199-F1
#
_entry.id   AF-A0A8D0H199-F1
#
_cell.length_a   1.000
_cell.length_b   1.000
_cell.length_c   1.000
_cell.angle_alpha   90.00
_cell.angle_beta   90.00
_cell.angle_gamma   90.00
#
_symmetry.space_group_name_H-M   'P 1'
#
loop_
_entity.id
_entity.type
_entity.pdbx_description
1 polymer ?
#
loop_
_entity_poly.entity_id
_entity_poly.type
_entity_poly.pdbx_seq_one_letter_code
_entity_poly.pdbx_strand_id
1 'polypeptide(L)'
;MYRMRSMACLAAMYRYADCLQLVSRELHHEMKNPDLYILRARLYDYFGKATLCYQDIHKTVVLEPRNEEAQVLMRKLRKQAEKAKCQAVNLAIKGFLQDSLLKIN
;
A
#
# COMPACT_ATOMS: atom_id res chain seq x y z
N MET A 1 -6.51 -21.13 12.58
CA MET A 1 -5.15 -21.64 12.25
C MET A 1 -5.00 -22.18 10.81
N TYR A 2 -5.93 -22.97 10.25
CA TYR A 2 -5.77 -23.56 8.91
C TYR A 2 -5.71 -22.52 7.76
N ARG A 3 -6.47 -21.43 7.88
CA ARG A 3 -6.59 -20.40 6.82
C ARG A 3 -5.34 -19.54 6.65
N MET A 4 -4.68 -19.14 7.73
CA MET A 4 -3.40 -18.42 7.65
C MET A 4 -2.28 -19.25 7.01
N ARG A 5 -2.25 -20.56 7.24
CA ARG A 5 -1.29 -21.46 6.58
C ARG A 5 -1.55 -21.58 5.08
N SER A 6 -2.82 -21.64 4.66
CA SER A 6 -3.21 -21.62 3.25
C SER A 6 -2.81 -20.31 2.56
N MET A 7 -3.00 -19.16 3.21
CA MET A 7 -2.57 -17.86 2.68
C MET A 7 -1.04 -17.75 2.54
N ALA A 8 -0.30 -18.23 3.53
CA ALA A 8 1.16 -18.27 3.46
C ALA A 8 1.65 -19.18 2.31
N CYS A 9 0.97 -20.30 2.07
CA CYS A 9 1.26 -21.20 0.97
C CYS A 9 0.94 -20.58 -0.40
N LEU A 10 -0.19 -19.90 -0.54
CA LEU A 10 -0.53 -19.17 -1.77
C LEU A 10 0.44 -18.03 -2.07
N ALA A 11 0.90 -17.31 -1.04
CA ALA A 11 1.95 -16.30 -1.17
C ALA A 11 3.30 -16.92 -1.60
N ALA A 12 3.64 -18.11 -1.09
CA ALA A 12 4.84 -18.86 -1.50
C ALA A 12 4.74 -19.44 -2.92
N MET A 13 3.54 -19.69 -3.42
CA MET A 13 3.27 -20.15 -4.79
C MET A 13 3.11 -19.01 -5.81
N TYR A 14 3.44 -17.76 -5.45
CA TYR A 14 3.26 -16.55 -6.29
C TYR A 14 1.81 -16.30 -6.75
N ARG A 15 0.83 -16.95 -6.12
CA ARG A 15 -0.61 -16.80 -6.41
C ARG A 15 -1.21 -15.62 -5.63
N TYR A 16 -0.59 -14.45 -5.77
CA TYR A 16 -0.95 -13.26 -4.98
C TYR A 16 -2.38 -12.79 -5.23
N ALA A 17 -2.93 -12.99 -6.42
CA ALA A 17 -4.32 -12.65 -6.74
C ALA A 17 -5.32 -13.53 -5.97
N ASP A 18 -5.07 -14.85 -5.93
CA ASP A 18 -5.92 -15.79 -5.18
C ASP A 18 -5.81 -15.55 -3.67
N CYS A 19 -4.60 -15.25 -3.20
CA CYS A 19 -4.37 -14.86 -1.81
C CYS A 19 -5.17 -13.58 -1.46
N LEU A 20 -5.17 -12.59 -2.33
CA LEU A 20 -5.94 -11.36 -2.14
C LEU A 20 -7.45 -11.61 -2.08
N GLN A 21 -7.97 -12.48 -2.94
CA GLN A 21 -9.39 -12.85 -2.93
C GLN A 21 -9.76 -13.58 -1.63
N LEU A 22 -8.93 -14.53 -1.20
CA LEU A 22 -9.14 -15.29 0.02
C LEU A 22 -9.13 -14.36 1.25
N VAL A 23 -8.11 -13.52 1.41
CA VAL A 23 -8.00 -12.56 2.52
C VAL A 23 -9.19 -11.60 2.54
N SER A 24 -9.63 -11.13 1.36
CA SER A 24 -10.79 -10.25 1.26
C SER A 24 -12.06 -10.94 1.72
N ARG A 25 -12.27 -12.22 1.39
CA ARG A 25 -13.41 -13.01 1.86
C ARG A 25 -13.37 -13.20 3.38
N GLU A 26 -12.19 -13.53 3.93
CA GLU A 26 -12.02 -13.71 5.37
C GLU A 26 -12.33 -12.43 6.15
N LEU A 27 -11.93 -11.27 5.64
CA LEU A 27 -12.26 -9.97 6.25
C LEU A 27 -13.75 -9.63 6.27
N HIS A 28 -14.60 -10.27 5.44
CA HIS A 28 -16.06 -10.12 5.57
C HIS A 28 -16.60 -10.82 6.82
N HIS A 29 -15.91 -11.85 7.31
CA HIS A 29 -16.29 -12.61 8.49
C HIS A 29 -15.54 -12.14 9.76
N GLU A 30 -14.27 -11.74 9.62
CA GLU A 30 -13.38 -11.36 10.72
C GLU A 30 -12.91 -9.89 10.63
N MET A 31 -13.86 -8.94 10.67
CA MET A 31 -13.59 -7.51 10.50
C MET A 31 -12.70 -6.87 11.59
N LYS A 32 -12.41 -7.58 12.68
CA LYS A 32 -11.60 -7.07 13.81
C LYS A 32 -10.20 -7.70 13.88
N ASN A 33 -9.79 -8.43 12.85
CA ASN A 33 -8.50 -9.11 12.83
C ASN A 33 -7.42 -8.22 12.16
N PRO A 34 -6.47 -7.64 12.92
CA PRO A 34 -5.43 -6.76 12.37
C PRO A 34 -4.49 -7.48 11.40
N ASP A 35 -4.19 -8.76 11.63
CA ASP A 35 -3.28 -9.54 10.79
C ASP A 35 -3.80 -9.70 9.36
N LEU A 36 -5.11 -9.86 9.18
CA LEU A 36 -5.74 -9.94 7.86
C LEU A 36 -5.65 -8.61 7.11
N TYR A 37 -5.78 -7.48 7.80
CA TYR A 37 -5.59 -6.17 7.19
C TYR A 37 -4.14 -5.94 6.78
N ILE A 38 -3.16 -6.33 7.61
CA ILE A 38 -1.74 -6.25 7.27
C ILE A 38 -1.41 -7.10 6.05
N LEU A 39 -1.88 -8.34 6.03
CA LEU A 39 -1.65 -9.25 4.92
C LEU A 39 -2.23 -8.69 3.61
N ARG A 40 -3.44 -8.12 3.67
CA ARG A 40 -4.05 -7.47 2.50
C ARG A 40 -3.30 -6.21 2.08
N ALA A 41 -2.85 -5.40 3.04
CA ALA A 41 -2.05 -4.21 2.78
C ALA A 41 -0.75 -4.55 2.04
N ARG A 42 -0.05 -5.63 2.43
CA ARG A 42 1.14 -6.13 1.73
C ARG A 42 0.84 -6.52 0.29
N LEU A 43 -0.27 -7.21 0.05
CA LEU A 43 -0.69 -7.59 -1.30
C LEU A 43 -1.00 -6.35 -2.15
N TYR A 44 -1.68 -5.35 -1.59
CA TYR A 44 -1.92 -4.09 -2.28
C TYR A 44 -0.64 -3.31 -2.57
N ASP A 45 0.32 -3.27 -1.64
CA ASP A 45 1.64 -2.69 -1.87
C ASP A 45 2.38 -3.40 -3.01
N TYR A 46 2.34 -4.74 -3.05
CA TYR A 46 2.91 -5.53 -4.15
C TYR A 46 2.28 -5.20 -5.51
N PHE A 47 0.95 -5.02 -5.55
CA PHE A 47 0.24 -4.62 -6.77
C PHE A 47 0.31 -3.11 -7.09
N GLY A 48 1.06 -2.32 -6.32
CA GLY A 48 1.14 -0.86 -6.51
C GLY A 48 -0.14 -0.09 -6.18
N LYS A 49 -1.09 -0.70 -5.46
CA LYS A 49 -2.37 -0.10 -5.05
C LYS A 49 -2.22 0.68 -3.74
N ALA A 50 -1.41 1.74 -3.76
CA ALA A 50 -1.03 2.53 -2.58
C ALA A 50 -2.22 3.02 -1.73
N THR A 51 -3.31 3.46 -2.35
CA THR A 51 -4.50 3.95 -1.64
C THR A 51 -5.19 2.85 -0.82
N LEU A 52 -5.33 1.66 -1.39
CA LEU A 52 -5.96 0.52 -0.70
C LEU A 52 -5.05 -0.01 0.42
N CYS A 53 -3.73 -0.05 0.16
CA CYS A 53 -2.72 -0.35 1.17
C CYS A 53 -2.84 0.60 2.38
N TYR A 54 -2.93 1.91 2.14
CA TYR A 54 -3.11 2.91 3.20
C TYR A 54 -4.38 2.68 4.03
N GLN A 55 -5.51 2.37 3.39
CA GLN A 55 -6.77 2.11 4.09
C GLN A 55 -6.68 0.92 5.04
N ASP A 56 -6.05 -0.17 4.61
CA ASP A 56 -5.88 -1.37 5.44
C ASP A 56 -4.89 -1.14 6.58
N ILE A 57 -3.80 -0.39 6.35
CA ILE A 57 -2.87 0.00 7.41
C ILE A 57 -3.56 0.89 8.43
N HIS A 58 -4.37 1.86 7.99
CA HIS A 58 -5.11 2.73 8.88
C HIS A 58 -6.06 1.94 9.79
N LYS A 59 -6.80 0.97 9.23
CA LYS A 59 -7.64 0.07 10.03
C LYS A 59 -6.82 -0.76 11.03
N THR A 60 -5.66 -1.24 10.61
CA THR A 60 -4.74 -1.97 11.48
C THR A 60 -4.29 -1.11 12.66
N VAL A 61 -3.87 0.14 12.42
CA VAL A 61 -3.41 1.05 13.49
C VAL A 61 -4.54 1.41 14.46
N VAL A 62 -5.79 1.51 13.98
CA VAL A 62 -6.97 1.72 14.84
C VAL A 62 -7.23 0.52 15.74
N LEU A 63 -7.05 -0.71 15.24
CA LEU A 63 -7.26 -1.94 16.00
C LEU A 63 -6.07 -2.26 16.93
N GLU A 64 -4.86 -2.06 16.45
CA GLU A 64 -3.61 -2.38 17.13
C GLU A 64 -2.54 -1.30 16.86
N PRO A 65 -2.51 -0.22 17.67
CA PRO A 65 -1.59 0.90 17.45
C PRO A 65 -0.10 0.54 17.56
N ARG A 66 0.22 -0.52 18.30
CA ARG A 66 1.58 -1.02 18.56
C ARG A 66 2.10 -1.98 17.50
N ASN A 67 1.33 -2.24 16.44
CA ASN A 67 1.75 -3.13 15.38
C ASN A 67 2.94 -2.52 14.60
N GLU A 68 4.14 -3.07 14.81
CA GLU A 68 5.38 -2.56 14.20
C GLU A 68 5.32 -2.62 12.67
N GLU A 69 4.66 -3.65 12.15
CA GLU A 69 4.60 -3.90 10.72
C GLU A 69 3.78 -2.85 9.98
N ALA A 70 2.62 -2.51 10.55
CA ALA A 70 1.78 -1.41 10.08
C ALA A 70 2.57 -0.09 10.04
N GLN A 71 3.40 0.16 11.06
CA GLN A 71 4.24 1.37 11.12
C GLN A 71 5.32 1.38 10.03
N VAL A 72 5.96 0.24 9.75
CA VAL A 72 6.94 0.11 8.67
C VAL A 72 6.30 0.39 7.31
N LEU A 73 5.16 -0.25 7.02
CA LEU A 73 4.42 -0.06 5.78
C LEU A 73 3.93 1.40 5.62
N MET A 74 3.43 2.02 6.69
CA MET A 74 3.02 3.43 6.68
C MET A 74 4.19 4.37 6.34
N ARG A 75 5.37 4.15 6.94
CA ARG A 75 6.57 4.93 6.63
C ARG A 75 6.99 4.76 5.16
N LYS A 76 6.91 3.55 4.62
CA LYS A 76 7.21 3.28 3.20
C LYS A 76 6.27 4.06 2.28
N LEU A 77 4.96 4.01 2.52
CA LEU A 77 3.98 4.75 1.73
C LEU A 77 4.21 6.26 1.77
N ARG A 78 4.49 6.83 2.95
CA ARG A 78 4.82 8.26 3.08
C ARG A 78 6.06 8.65 2.28
N LYS A 79 7.10 7.83 2.32
CA LYS A 79 8.33 8.08 1.55
C LYS A 79 8.06 8.05 0.04
N GLN A 80 7.24 7.10 -0.43
CA GLN A 80 6.85 7.03 -1.84
C GLN A 80 6.02 8.25 -2.26
N ALA A 81 5.06 8.66 -1.43
CA ALA A 81 4.23 9.84 -1.68
C ALA A 81 5.07 11.12 -1.76
N GLU A 82 6.02 11.31 -0.83
CA GLU A 82 6.89 12.49 -0.86
C GLU A 82 7.80 12.48 -2.09
N LYS A 83 8.35 11.32 -2.46
CA LYS A 83 9.15 11.19 -3.69
C LYS A 83 8.34 11.57 -4.93
N ALA A 84 7.11 11.06 -5.05
CA ALA A 84 6.22 11.38 -6.17
C ALA A 84 5.89 12.88 -6.22
N LYS A 85 5.64 13.49 -5.05
CA LYS A 85 5.42 14.93 -4.92
C LYS A 85 6.64 15.74 -5.38
N CYS A 86 7.86 15.41 -4.90
CA CYS A 86 9.08 16.07 -5.34
C CYS A 86 9.30 15.95 -6.86
N GLN A 87 9.03 14.78 -7.43
CA GLN A 87 9.11 14.56 -8.88
C GLN A 87 8.12 15.43 -9.65
N ALA A 88 6.86 15.50 -9.20
CA ALA A 88 5.84 16.35 -9.82
C ALA A 88 6.23 17.84 -9.77
N VAL A 89 6.74 18.32 -8.64
CA VAL A 89 7.21 19.71 -8.49
C VAL A 89 8.38 20.00 -9.44
N ASN A 90 9.37 19.12 -9.51
CA ASN A 90 10.51 19.29 -10.42
C ASN A 90 10.09 19.31 -11.89
N LEU A 91 9.12 18.48 -12.28
CA LEU A 91 8.57 18.46 -13.64
C LEU A 91 7.80 19.76 -13.94
N ALA A 92 7.00 20.25 -12.99
CA ALA A 92 6.28 21.50 -13.14
C ALA A 92 7.25 22.68 -13.33
N ILE A 93 8.29 22.80 -12.50
CA ILE A 93 9.31 23.86 -12.62
C ILE A 93 10.01 23.80 -13.99
N LYS A 94 10.38 22.60 -14.47
CA LYS A 94 10.99 22.42 -15.79
C LYS A 94 10.06 22.82 -16.94
N GLY A 95 8.77 22.49 -16.83
CA GLY A 95 7.77 22.90 -17.82
C GLY A 95 7.63 24.42 -17.89
N PHE A 96 7.50 25.09 -16.73
CA PHE A 96 7.45 26.55 -16.68
C PHE A 96 8.73 27.23 -17.19
N LEU A 97 9.89 26.61 -16.97
CA LEU A 97 11.15 27.11 -17.51
C LEU A 97 11.20 27.02 -19.05
N GLN A 98 10.75 25.90 -19.62
CA GLN A 98 10.64 25.73 -21.07
C GLN A 98 9.68 26.76 -21.68
N ASP A 99 8.51 26.93 -21.07
CA ASP A 99 7.51 27.91 -21.51
C ASP A 99 8.03 29.35 -21.42
N SER A 100 8.83 29.66 -20.39
CA SER A 100 9.44 30.99 -20.23
C SER A 100 10.51 31.25 -21.30
N LEU A 101 11.31 30.25 -21.68
CA LEU A 101 12.35 30.40 -22.70
C LEU A 101 11.76 30.62 -24.09
N LEU A 102 10.64 29.98 -24.42
CA LEU A 102 9.94 30.17 -25.70
C LEU A 102 9.36 31.58 -25.88
N LYS A 103 9.04 32.27 -24.78
CA LYS A 103 8.51 33.66 -24.82
C LYS A 103 9.60 34.74 -24.92
N ILE A 104 10.86 34.37 -24.75
CA ILE A 104 12.00 35.30 -24.76
C ILE A 104 12.67 35.37 -26.16
N ASN A 105 12.42 34.39 -27.03
CA ASN A 105 12.80 34.41 -28.46
C ASN A 105 11.66 34.94 -29.34
#